data_AF-A0A3D3RH02-F1
#
_entry.id   AF-A0A3D3RH02-F1
#
_cell.length_a   1.000
_cell.length_b   1.000
_cell.length_c   1.000
_cell.angle_alpha   90.00
_cell.angle_beta   90.00
_cell.angle_gamma   90.00
#
_symmetry.space_group_name_H-M   'P 1'
#
loop_
_entity.id
_entity.type
_entity.pdbx_description
1 polymer ?
#
loop_
_entity_poly.entity_id
_entity_poly.type
_entity_poly.pdbx_seq_one_letter_code
_entity_poly.pdbx_strand_id
1 'polypeptide(L)'
;MDSNGESDFTSYWFDEPERSEWIKGMKIEALERREHSLEQLKRQNIYTPLWLSVIDTEFEVTMPSVREICGRAGALLVVALYSECLLAEGMSIKEASDFIANIRKDFQVDQYLSLREFDYLNNSAPTKTEQIHFSWQYENLLMMEWALGFVEELPEADRICDVPFVVRIMNQFSSLADMIEKSQLRDTKELLDYADFIFRLDWACTDARLDQLPAPNHMDPEVVMERHKSIFWITGCSHESDWDLVDVST
;
A
#
# COMPACT_ATOMS: atom_id res chain seq x y z
N MET A 1 -19.76 7.54 -35.52
CA MET A 1 -20.93 6.74 -35.86
C MET A 1 -21.20 6.91 -37.34
N ASP A 2 -21.10 5.84 -38.10
CA ASP A 2 -21.62 5.84 -39.46
C ASP A 2 -23.16 5.73 -39.45
N SER A 3 -23.78 5.77 -40.62
CA SER A 3 -25.23 5.72 -40.79
C SER A 3 -25.89 4.40 -40.38
N ASN A 4 -25.13 3.41 -39.88
CA ASN A 4 -25.62 2.11 -39.43
C ASN A 4 -25.57 1.93 -37.90
N GLY A 5 -25.09 2.92 -37.15
CA GLY A 5 -25.03 2.85 -35.69
C GLY A 5 -23.92 1.94 -35.16
N GLU A 6 -23.02 1.47 -36.03
CA GLU A 6 -21.81 0.78 -35.62
C GLU A 6 -20.68 1.80 -35.38
N SER A 7 -19.97 1.61 -34.28
CA SER A 7 -18.82 2.41 -33.89
C SER A 7 -17.57 1.63 -34.26
N ASP A 8 -16.84 2.07 -35.28
CA ASP A 8 -15.53 1.54 -35.69
C ASP A 8 -14.40 1.78 -34.66
N PHE A 9 -14.73 2.32 -33.48
CA PHE A 9 -13.75 2.52 -32.42
C PHE A 9 -13.43 1.20 -31.72
N THR A 10 -12.32 0.58 -32.10
CA THR A 10 -11.76 -0.60 -31.42
C THR A 10 -10.96 -0.25 -30.17
N SER A 11 -10.81 1.05 -29.84
CA SER A 11 -10.06 1.55 -28.70
C SER A 11 -10.62 2.90 -28.24
N TYR A 12 -11.09 2.97 -26.99
CA TYR A 12 -11.48 4.21 -26.31
C TYR A 12 -10.25 4.88 -25.68
N TRP A 13 -9.26 5.25 -26.49
CA TRP A 13 -8.14 6.04 -26.00
C TRP A 13 -8.26 7.45 -26.57
N PHE A 14 -8.34 8.44 -25.69
CA PHE A 14 -8.39 9.84 -26.10
C PHE A 14 -7.04 10.24 -26.69
N ASP A 15 -7.04 10.95 -27.83
CA ASP A 15 -5.85 11.64 -28.31
C ASP A 15 -5.56 12.81 -27.36
N GLU A 16 -4.39 12.77 -26.71
CA GLU A 16 -4.05 13.70 -25.64
C GLU A 16 -3.60 15.08 -26.18
N PRO A 17 -3.95 16.19 -25.50
CA PRO A 17 -3.54 17.53 -25.92
C PRO A 17 -2.01 17.73 -25.89
N GLU A 18 -1.50 18.68 -26.67
CA GLU A 18 -0.06 18.91 -26.86
C GLU A 18 0.72 18.96 -25.53
N ARG A 19 1.76 18.13 -25.45
CA ARG A 19 2.57 17.79 -24.26
C ARG A 19 3.27 18.99 -23.57
N SER A 20 3.26 20.19 -24.13
CA SER A 20 4.31 21.19 -23.87
C SER A 20 4.15 22.08 -22.64
N GLU A 21 2.92 22.35 -22.16
CA GLU A 21 2.72 23.32 -21.07
C GLU A 21 2.73 22.70 -19.67
N TRP A 22 2.18 21.49 -19.51
CA TRP A 22 2.00 20.81 -18.22
C TRP A 22 3.25 20.06 -17.74
N ILE A 23 4.20 19.76 -18.65
CA ILE A 23 5.47 19.11 -18.34
C ILE A 23 6.53 20.11 -17.84
N LYS A 24 6.26 21.42 -17.96
CA LYS A 24 7.26 22.45 -17.68
C LYS A 24 7.64 22.48 -16.20
N GLY A 25 8.90 22.12 -15.92
CA GLY A 25 9.47 22.09 -14.57
C GLY A 25 9.51 20.70 -13.93
N MET A 26 8.84 19.71 -14.52
CA MET A 26 8.92 18.32 -14.09
C MET A 26 10.28 17.72 -14.44
N LYS A 27 10.80 16.86 -13.57
CA LYS A 27 12.07 16.15 -13.77
C LYS A 27 11.88 15.01 -14.76
N ILE A 28 12.90 14.74 -15.58
CA ILE A 28 12.88 13.68 -16.59
C ILE A 28 12.56 12.32 -15.95
N GLU A 29 13.21 11.99 -14.84
CA GLU A 29 12.99 10.76 -14.07
C GLU A 29 11.51 10.55 -13.72
N ALA A 30 10.85 11.56 -13.17
CA ALA A 30 9.44 11.48 -12.77
C ALA A 30 8.50 11.34 -13.99
N LEU A 31 8.87 11.93 -15.14
CA LEU A 31 8.11 11.80 -16.39
C LEU A 31 8.25 10.41 -16.99
N GLU A 32 9.47 9.85 -17.01
CA GLU A 32 9.76 8.51 -17.51
C GLU A 32 9.05 7.45 -16.64
N ARG A 33 9.08 7.63 -15.31
CA ARG A 33 8.34 6.78 -14.38
C ARG A 33 6.85 6.79 -14.65
N ARG A 34 6.26 7.98 -14.80
CA ARG A 34 4.84 8.11 -15.18
C ARG A 34 4.55 7.39 -16.49
N GLU A 35 5.35 7.61 -17.53
CA GLU A 35 5.14 6.99 -18.84
C GLU A 35 5.14 5.46 -18.73
N HIS A 36 6.08 4.89 -17.96
CA HIS A 36 6.13 3.47 -17.67
C HIS A 36 4.86 2.96 -16.96
N SER A 37 4.39 3.66 -15.92
CA SER A 37 3.14 3.30 -15.22
C SER A 37 1.92 3.35 -16.14
N LEU A 38 1.82 4.38 -16.98
CA LEU A 38 0.73 4.53 -17.95
C LEU A 38 0.74 3.39 -18.98
N GLU A 39 1.92 2.98 -19.45
CA GLU A 39 2.04 1.83 -20.36
C GLU A 39 1.56 0.52 -19.71
N GLN A 40 1.89 0.30 -18.44
CA GLN A 40 1.42 -0.87 -17.70
C GLN A 40 -0.10 -0.86 -17.53
N LEU A 41 -0.66 0.25 -17.05
CA LEU A 41 -2.10 0.41 -16.83
C LEU A 41 -2.89 0.27 -18.15
N LYS A 42 -2.35 0.82 -19.24
CA LYS A 42 -2.94 0.66 -20.58
C LYS A 42 -3.01 -0.79 -21.02
N ARG A 43 -1.99 -1.61 -20.72
CA ARG A 43 -2.03 -3.07 -21.01
C ARG A 43 -3.11 -3.80 -20.19
N GLN A 44 -3.46 -3.25 -19.03
CA GLN A 44 -4.57 -3.73 -18.19
C GLN A 44 -5.93 -3.11 -18.56
N ASN A 45 -6.00 -2.33 -19.64
CA ASN A 45 -7.19 -1.57 -20.07
C ASN A 45 -7.69 -0.57 -19.00
N ILE A 46 -6.77 -0.01 -18.22
CA ILE A 46 -7.05 0.99 -17.20
C ILE A 46 -6.60 2.35 -17.74
N TYR A 47 -7.53 3.30 -17.80
CA TYR A 47 -7.23 4.68 -18.17
C TYR A 47 -6.85 5.47 -16.92
N THR A 48 -5.75 6.21 -17.01
CA THR A 48 -5.37 7.22 -16.02
C THR A 48 -4.90 8.49 -16.73
N PRO A 49 -5.24 9.65 -16.19
CA PRO A 49 -5.03 10.88 -16.92
C PRO A 49 -3.67 11.52 -16.68
N LEU A 50 -3.21 12.23 -17.69
CA LEU A 50 -1.93 12.93 -17.67
C LEU A 50 -1.85 14.15 -16.75
N TRP A 51 -3.00 14.73 -16.38
CA TRP A 51 -3.03 15.87 -15.46
C TRP A 51 -2.79 15.48 -14.01
N LEU A 52 -2.71 14.18 -13.69
CA LEU A 52 -2.20 13.73 -12.39
C LEU A 52 -0.77 14.19 -12.21
N SER A 53 -0.49 14.69 -11.00
CA SER A 53 0.84 15.07 -10.58
C SER A 53 1.81 13.91 -10.74
N VAL A 54 3.06 14.23 -11.04
CA VAL A 54 4.14 13.27 -10.90
C VAL A 54 4.55 13.19 -9.43
N ILE A 55 4.95 12.01 -8.97
CA ILE A 55 5.50 11.86 -7.62
C ILE A 55 6.97 12.33 -7.60
N ASP A 56 7.51 12.46 -6.39
CA ASP A 56 8.89 12.87 -6.14
C ASP A 56 9.94 11.97 -6.83
N THR A 57 11.10 12.56 -7.12
CA THR A 57 12.28 11.83 -7.60
C THR A 57 13.09 11.19 -6.47
N GLU A 58 14.02 10.30 -6.82
CA GLU A 58 14.96 9.66 -5.88
C GLU A 58 15.75 10.67 -5.03
N PHE A 59 15.96 11.90 -5.52
CA PHE A 59 16.68 12.96 -4.80
C PHE A 59 15.77 13.83 -3.90
N GLU A 60 14.46 13.74 -4.08
CA GLU A 60 13.46 14.55 -3.35
C GLU A 60 12.88 13.78 -2.16
N VAL A 61 12.84 12.44 -2.26
CA VAL A 61 12.32 11.59 -1.20
C VAL A 61 13.27 11.41 -0.02
N THR A 62 12.68 11.23 1.17
CA THR A 62 13.40 10.77 2.36
C THR A 62 12.72 9.52 2.89
N MET A 63 13.33 8.37 2.63
CA MET A 63 12.81 7.08 3.07
C MET A 63 13.10 6.79 4.54
N PRO A 64 12.20 6.08 5.26
CA PRO A 64 12.51 5.49 6.54
C PRO A 64 13.69 4.51 6.44
N SER A 65 14.44 4.37 7.52
CA SER A 65 15.49 3.36 7.63
C SER A 65 14.91 1.95 7.60
N VAL A 66 15.73 0.98 7.20
CA VAL A 66 15.40 -0.45 7.26
C VAL A 66 14.87 -0.86 8.64
N ARG A 67 15.44 -0.32 9.72
CA ARG A 67 14.97 -0.57 11.09
C ARG A 67 13.54 -0.08 11.31
N GLU A 68 13.21 1.11 10.81
CA GLU A 68 11.87 1.68 10.93
C GLU A 68 10.85 0.89 10.13
N ILE A 69 11.22 0.43 8.92
CA ILE A 69 10.34 -0.42 8.08
C ILE A 69 10.12 -1.79 8.76
N CYS A 70 11.17 -2.44 9.27
CA CYS A 70 11.04 -3.70 10.02
C CYS A 70 10.21 -3.52 11.31
N GLY A 71 10.41 -2.41 12.02
CA GLY A 71 9.65 -2.08 13.23
C GLY A 71 8.17 -1.86 12.94
N ARG A 72 7.87 -1.12 11.86
CA ARG A 72 6.52 -0.92 11.34
C ARG A 72 5.87 -2.24 10.94
N ALA A 73 6.58 -3.12 10.24
CA ALA A 73 6.09 -4.46 9.90
C ALA A 73 5.68 -5.27 11.17
N GLY A 74 6.51 -5.23 12.22
CA GLY A 74 6.17 -5.84 13.51
C GLY A 74 4.91 -5.23 14.15
N ALA A 75 4.74 -3.91 14.09
CA ALA A 75 3.56 -3.22 14.60
C ALA A 75 2.28 -3.62 13.85
N LEU A 76 2.33 -3.61 12.51
CA LEU A 76 1.22 -4.01 11.64
C LEU A 76 0.81 -5.47 11.89
N LEU A 77 1.78 -6.38 12.02
CA LEU A 77 1.51 -7.77 12.37
C LEU A 77 0.77 -7.89 13.70
N VAL A 78 1.22 -7.18 14.73
CA VAL A 78 0.64 -7.28 16.08
C VAL A 78 -0.79 -6.77 16.12
N VAL A 79 -1.08 -5.63 15.49
CA VAL A 79 -2.45 -5.09 15.48
C VAL A 79 -3.40 -5.93 14.62
N ALA A 80 -2.89 -6.51 13.52
CA ALA A 80 -3.66 -7.41 12.67
C ALA A 80 -4.00 -8.72 13.38
N LEU A 81 -3.00 -9.38 14.00
CA LEU A 81 -3.20 -10.61 14.78
C LEU A 81 -4.15 -10.39 15.95
N TYR A 82 -3.99 -9.29 16.68
CA TYR A 82 -4.89 -8.94 17.78
C TYR A 82 -6.33 -8.83 17.28
N SER A 83 -6.54 -8.18 16.14
CA SER A 83 -7.86 -8.06 15.51
C SER A 83 -8.43 -9.40 15.06
N GLU A 84 -7.62 -10.26 14.47
CA GLU A 84 -8.00 -11.60 14.03
C GLU A 84 -8.44 -12.48 15.22
N CYS A 85 -7.67 -12.49 16.32
CA CYS A 85 -8.04 -13.21 17.55
C CYS A 85 -9.41 -12.79 18.09
N LEU A 86 -9.73 -11.48 18.04
CA LEU A 86 -11.03 -10.98 18.48
C LEU A 86 -12.18 -11.33 17.52
N LEU A 87 -11.94 -11.25 16.20
CA LEU A 87 -12.99 -11.43 15.18
C LEU A 87 -13.25 -12.90 14.83
N ALA A 88 -12.19 -13.64 14.50
CA ALA A 88 -12.28 -14.98 13.93
C ALA A 88 -12.33 -16.05 15.03
N GLU A 89 -11.49 -15.90 16.05
CA GLU A 89 -11.37 -16.87 17.15
C GLU A 89 -12.31 -16.56 18.32
N GLY A 90 -12.84 -15.33 18.37
CA GLY A 90 -13.76 -14.88 19.43
C GLY A 90 -13.09 -14.84 20.81
N MET A 91 -11.76 -14.64 20.84
CA MET A 91 -10.99 -14.55 22.07
C MET A 91 -11.42 -13.33 22.89
N SER A 92 -11.27 -13.43 24.21
CA SER A 92 -11.33 -12.25 25.06
C SER A 92 -10.12 -11.33 24.81
N ILE A 93 -10.26 -10.05 25.15
CA ILE A 93 -9.17 -9.05 25.06
C ILE A 93 -7.90 -9.54 25.76
N LYS A 94 -8.05 -10.20 26.91
CA LYS A 94 -6.92 -10.73 27.66
C LYS A 94 -6.22 -11.86 26.91
N GLU A 95 -6.98 -12.82 26.39
CA GLU A 95 -6.42 -13.93 25.60
C GLU A 95 -5.72 -13.42 24.35
N ALA A 96 -6.33 -12.48 23.62
CA ALA A 96 -5.71 -11.86 22.44
C ALA A 96 -4.43 -11.08 22.81
N SER A 97 -4.42 -10.36 23.94
CA SER A 97 -3.23 -9.64 24.43
C SER A 97 -2.12 -10.59 24.84
N ASP A 98 -2.45 -11.69 25.53
CA ASP A 98 -1.49 -12.73 25.93
C ASP A 98 -0.92 -13.44 24.69
N PHE A 99 -1.72 -13.64 23.64
CA PHE A 99 -1.30 -14.24 22.37
C PHE A 99 -0.24 -13.41 21.65
N ILE A 100 -0.44 -12.10 21.53
CA ILE A 100 0.52 -11.21 20.82
C ILE A 100 1.73 -10.81 21.67
N ALA A 101 1.74 -11.08 22.98
CA ALA A 101 2.71 -10.51 23.92
C ALA A 101 4.18 -10.83 23.57
N ASN A 102 4.45 -12.06 23.15
CA ASN A 102 5.81 -12.48 22.78
C ASN A 102 6.27 -11.76 21.51
N ILE A 103 5.44 -11.71 20.48
CA ILE A 103 5.75 -11.02 19.20
C ILE A 103 5.97 -9.53 19.46
N ARG A 104 5.06 -8.88 20.22
CA ARG A 104 5.15 -7.47 20.60
C ARG A 104 6.47 -7.15 21.29
N LYS A 105 6.94 -8.05 22.16
CA LYS A 105 8.23 -7.92 22.87
C LYS A 105 9.43 -8.17 21.96
N ASP A 106 9.46 -9.28 21.24
CA ASP A 106 10.61 -9.72 20.43
C ASP A 106 10.89 -8.77 19.26
N PHE A 107 9.83 -8.13 18.73
CA PHE A 107 9.92 -7.11 17.70
C PHE A 107 9.99 -5.66 18.24
N GLN A 108 9.96 -5.47 19.56
CA GLN A 108 9.99 -4.15 20.20
C GLN A 108 8.90 -3.19 19.69
N VAL A 109 7.71 -3.73 19.44
CA VAL A 109 6.62 -3.08 18.69
C VAL A 109 6.19 -1.75 19.29
N ASP A 110 6.24 -1.61 20.62
CA ASP A 110 5.80 -0.38 21.31
C ASP A 110 6.49 0.91 20.83
N GLN A 111 7.70 0.80 20.30
CA GLN A 111 8.45 1.95 19.76
C GLN A 111 7.98 2.38 18.37
N TYR A 112 7.23 1.50 17.69
CA TYR A 112 6.79 1.68 16.31
C TYR A 112 5.28 1.73 16.19
N LEU A 113 4.50 1.69 17.27
CA LEU A 113 3.06 1.91 17.18
C LEU A 113 2.78 3.37 16.81
N SER A 114 1.86 3.59 15.89
CA SER A 114 1.19 4.87 15.73
C SER A 114 0.27 5.15 16.93
N LEU A 115 -0.22 6.37 17.05
CA LEU A 115 -1.09 6.74 18.16
C LEU A 115 -2.40 5.93 18.12
N ARG A 116 -2.99 5.76 16.93
CA ARG A 116 -4.24 5.00 16.77
C ARG A 116 -4.05 3.52 17.08
N GLU A 117 -2.93 2.93 16.66
CA GLU A 117 -2.60 1.53 16.97
C GLU A 117 -2.36 1.32 18.47
N PHE A 118 -1.66 2.26 19.12
CA PHE A 118 -1.46 2.22 20.56
C PHE A 118 -2.79 2.31 21.31
N ASP A 119 -3.66 3.25 20.96
CA ASP A 119 -4.97 3.41 21.59
C ASP A 119 -5.83 2.17 21.38
N TYR A 120 -5.79 1.56 20.20
CA TYR A 120 -6.52 0.34 19.88
C TYR A 120 -6.09 -0.86 20.74
N LEU A 121 -4.78 -1.11 20.87
CA LEU A 121 -4.25 -2.21 21.70
C LEU A 121 -4.52 -2.02 23.20
N ASN A 122 -4.76 -0.78 23.65
CA ASN A 122 -5.10 -0.47 25.04
C ASN A 122 -6.61 -0.27 25.25
N ASN A 123 -7.43 -0.40 24.20
CA ASN A 123 -8.87 -0.25 24.30
C ASN A 123 -9.48 -1.50 24.97
N SER A 124 -10.17 -1.28 26.10
CA SER A 124 -10.87 -2.35 26.83
C SER A 124 -12.18 -2.84 26.19
N ALA A 125 -12.63 -2.19 25.11
CA ALA A 125 -13.83 -2.56 24.37
C ALA A 125 -13.75 -2.07 22.91
N PRO A 126 -12.81 -2.59 22.09
CA PRO A 126 -12.70 -2.19 20.70
C PRO A 126 -13.97 -2.59 19.93
N THR A 127 -14.48 -1.67 19.13
CA THR A 127 -15.64 -1.90 18.28
C THR A 127 -15.32 -2.91 17.18
N LYS A 128 -16.35 -3.58 16.65
CA LYS A 128 -16.18 -4.48 15.51
C LYS A 128 -15.61 -3.77 14.29
N THR A 129 -15.96 -2.50 14.08
CA THR A 129 -15.42 -1.68 13.00
C THR A 129 -13.91 -1.44 13.16
N GLU A 130 -13.43 -1.12 14.36
CA GLU A 130 -12.00 -1.00 14.63
C GLU A 130 -11.28 -2.32 14.40
N GLN A 131 -11.84 -3.44 14.87
CA GLN A 131 -11.25 -4.76 14.65
C GLN A 131 -11.15 -5.08 13.15
N ILE A 132 -12.20 -4.81 12.36
CA ILE A 132 -12.14 -5.01 10.91
C ILE A 132 -11.05 -4.10 10.32
N HIS A 133 -11.04 -2.82 10.65
CA HIS A 133 -10.04 -1.87 10.15
C HIS A 133 -8.59 -2.30 10.45
N PHE A 134 -8.31 -2.74 11.67
CA PHE A 134 -6.96 -3.18 12.03
C PHE A 134 -6.62 -4.58 11.48
N SER A 135 -7.60 -5.40 11.09
CA SER A 135 -7.33 -6.64 10.35
C SER A 135 -6.82 -6.40 8.93
N TRP A 136 -7.14 -5.26 8.30
CA TRP A 136 -6.59 -4.86 7.00
C TRP A 136 -5.09 -4.56 7.04
N GLN A 137 -4.48 -4.43 8.23
CA GLN A 137 -3.03 -4.19 8.34
C GLN A 137 -2.18 -5.34 7.80
N TYR A 138 -2.75 -6.52 7.52
CA TYR A 138 -2.07 -7.57 6.76
C TYR A 138 -1.69 -7.13 5.33
N GLU A 139 -2.52 -6.33 4.68
CA GLU A 139 -2.20 -5.84 3.33
C GLU A 139 -1.02 -4.85 3.37
N ASN A 140 -0.99 -4.01 4.40
CA ASN A 140 0.13 -3.11 4.65
C ASN A 140 1.41 -3.88 5.02
N LEU A 141 1.28 -4.97 5.78
CA LEU A 141 2.40 -5.84 6.13
C LEU A 141 3.01 -6.50 4.88
N LEU A 142 2.19 -7.00 3.95
CA LEU A 142 2.66 -7.53 2.67
C LEU A 142 3.56 -6.52 1.93
N MET A 143 3.18 -5.23 1.93
CA MET A 143 3.97 -4.17 1.32
C MET A 143 5.31 -3.96 2.02
N MET A 144 5.35 -4.02 3.36
CA MET A 144 6.61 -3.94 4.11
C MET A 144 7.51 -5.14 3.79
N GLU A 145 6.96 -6.35 3.73
CA GLU A 145 7.70 -7.57 3.41
C GLU A 145 8.26 -7.55 1.98
N TRP A 146 7.48 -7.04 1.02
CA TRP A 146 7.95 -6.83 -0.34
C TRP A 146 9.08 -5.81 -0.40
N ALA A 147 8.92 -4.65 0.24
CA ALA A 147 9.94 -3.61 0.25
C ALA A 147 11.24 -4.10 0.90
N LEU A 148 11.16 -4.91 1.96
CA LEU A 148 12.31 -5.49 2.66
C LEU A 148 12.94 -6.70 1.95
N GLY A 149 12.42 -7.10 0.78
CA GLY A 149 12.96 -8.18 -0.04
C GLY A 149 12.58 -9.59 0.42
N PHE A 150 11.58 -9.73 1.31
CA PHE A 150 11.08 -11.04 1.75
C PHE A 150 9.99 -11.61 0.83
N VAL A 151 9.32 -10.74 0.08
CA VAL A 151 8.40 -11.11 -1.00
C VAL A 151 9.00 -10.67 -2.33
N GLU A 152 9.16 -11.62 -3.25
CA GLU A 152 9.79 -11.38 -4.56
C GLU A 152 8.86 -10.63 -5.52
N GLU A 153 7.60 -11.04 -5.60
CA GLU A 153 6.59 -10.45 -6.48
C GLU A 153 5.31 -10.18 -5.69
N LEU A 154 4.71 -8.99 -5.89
CA LEU A 154 3.42 -8.68 -5.32
C LEU A 154 2.31 -9.37 -6.13
N PRO A 155 1.32 -9.99 -5.47
CA PRO A 155 0.11 -10.43 -6.16
C PRO A 155 -0.63 -9.22 -6.74
N GLU A 156 -1.49 -9.44 -7.73
CA GLU A 156 -2.38 -8.38 -8.22
C GLU A 156 -3.23 -7.80 -7.07
N ALA A 157 -3.62 -6.53 -7.20
CA ALA A 157 -4.48 -5.85 -6.22
C ALA A 157 -5.97 -6.16 -6.45
N ASP A 158 -6.29 -7.37 -6.94
CA ASP A 158 -7.65 -7.84 -7.24
C ASP A 158 -8.30 -8.62 -6.09
N ARG A 159 -7.53 -8.88 -5.03
CA ARG A 159 -7.94 -9.61 -3.83
C ARG A 159 -7.04 -9.29 -2.66
N ILE A 160 -7.54 -9.54 -1.45
CA ILE A 160 -6.77 -9.47 -0.21
C ILE A 160 -5.56 -10.42 -0.23
N CYS A 161 -4.49 -10.07 0.49
CA CYS A 161 -3.31 -10.89 0.63
C CYS A 161 -3.59 -12.29 1.23
N ASP A 162 -2.71 -13.26 0.94
CA ASP A 162 -2.68 -14.55 1.63
C ASP A 162 -2.12 -14.35 3.05
N VAL A 163 -3.03 -14.13 4.02
CA VAL A 163 -2.67 -13.89 5.43
C VAL A 163 -1.76 -14.99 6.00
N PRO A 164 -2.06 -16.30 5.83
CA PRO A 164 -1.13 -17.36 6.23
C PRO A 164 0.27 -17.27 5.61
N PHE A 165 0.39 -16.79 4.37
CA PHE A 165 1.69 -16.55 3.73
C PHE A 165 2.44 -15.40 4.38
N VAL A 166 1.81 -14.24 4.55
CA VAL A 166 2.39 -13.04 5.16
C VAL A 166 2.85 -13.35 6.60
N VAL A 167 1.98 -13.92 7.43
CA VAL A 167 2.34 -14.30 8.82
C VAL A 167 3.50 -15.31 8.86
N ARG A 168 3.57 -16.24 7.90
CA ARG A 168 4.65 -17.23 7.82
C ARG A 168 6.00 -16.60 7.52
N ILE A 169 6.06 -15.51 6.76
CA ILE A 169 7.30 -14.76 6.52
C ILE A 169 7.80 -14.18 7.84
N MET A 170 6.94 -13.45 8.56
CA MET A 170 7.30 -12.87 9.86
C MET A 170 7.78 -13.92 10.87
N ASN A 171 7.19 -15.11 10.87
CA ASN A 171 7.59 -16.22 11.75
C ASN A 171 8.97 -16.83 11.45
N GLN A 172 9.64 -16.44 10.36
CA GLN A 172 11.01 -16.86 10.08
C GLN A 172 12.05 -16.12 10.92
N PHE A 173 11.65 -15.03 11.58
CA PHE A 173 12.54 -14.17 12.36
C PHE A 173 12.29 -14.33 13.85
N SER A 174 13.36 -14.47 14.63
CA SER A 174 13.24 -14.63 16.08
C SER A 174 13.17 -13.30 16.84
N SER A 175 13.44 -12.17 16.17
CA SER A 175 13.41 -10.83 16.76
C SER A 175 13.50 -9.74 15.68
N LEU A 176 13.26 -8.48 16.05
CA LEU A 176 13.49 -7.33 15.16
C LEU A 176 14.94 -7.28 14.64
N ALA A 177 15.93 -7.60 15.48
CA ALA A 177 17.34 -7.55 15.08
C ALA A 177 17.66 -8.59 13.99
N ASP A 178 17.10 -9.79 14.12
CA ASP A 178 17.24 -10.87 13.14
C ASP A 178 16.58 -10.51 11.80
N MET A 179 15.40 -9.88 11.84
CA MET A 179 14.71 -9.38 10.63
C MET A 179 15.53 -8.29 9.93
N ILE A 180 16.09 -7.33 10.69
CA ILE A 180 16.93 -6.26 10.13
C ILE A 180 18.17 -6.85 9.44
N GLU A 181 18.85 -7.82 10.08
CA GLU A 181 20.06 -8.43 9.52
C GLU A 181 19.79 -9.17 8.20
N LYS A 182 18.61 -9.78 8.06
CA LYS A 182 18.23 -10.56 6.88
C LYS A 182 17.54 -9.74 5.78
N SER A 183 17.13 -8.52 6.08
CA SER A 183 16.43 -7.66 5.13
C SER A 183 17.35 -7.19 4.00
N GLN A 184 16.78 -7.09 2.81
CA GLN A 184 17.39 -6.50 1.62
C GLN A 184 16.40 -5.51 1.04
N LEU A 185 16.48 -4.27 1.52
CA LEU A 185 15.61 -3.21 1.04
C LEU A 185 15.77 -3.05 -0.48
N ARG A 186 14.64 -3.06 -1.18
CA ARG A 186 14.57 -2.80 -2.62
C ARG A 186 15.11 -1.42 -2.96
N ASP A 187 15.59 -1.28 -4.19
CA ASP A 187 16.13 0.00 -4.64
C ASP A 187 15.04 1.07 -4.67
N THR A 188 15.43 2.30 -4.38
CA THR A 188 14.52 3.45 -4.31
C THR A 188 13.78 3.64 -5.63
N LYS A 189 14.43 3.39 -6.77
CA LYS A 189 13.78 3.44 -8.08
C LYS A 189 12.64 2.41 -8.19
N GLU A 190 12.87 1.14 -7.87
CA GLU A 190 11.82 0.11 -7.89
C GLU A 190 10.63 0.47 -6.97
N LEU A 191 10.92 0.96 -5.76
CA LEU A 191 9.87 1.37 -4.81
C LEU A 191 9.05 2.56 -5.34
N LEU A 192 9.72 3.56 -5.92
CA LEU A 192 9.05 4.72 -6.52
C LEU A 192 8.26 4.34 -7.78
N ASP A 193 8.79 3.44 -8.62
CA ASP A 193 8.07 2.96 -9.80
C ASP A 193 6.75 2.29 -9.40
N TYR A 194 6.75 1.48 -8.34
CA TYR A 194 5.50 0.91 -7.79
C TYR A 194 4.61 1.99 -7.15
N ALA A 195 5.18 2.96 -6.43
CA ALA A 195 4.42 4.07 -5.86
C ALA A 195 3.65 4.86 -6.92
N ASP A 196 4.29 5.14 -8.06
CA ASP A 196 3.70 5.87 -9.18
C ASP A 196 2.59 5.06 -9.88
N PHE A 197 2.80 3.74 -10.01
CA PHE A 197 1.81 2.81 -10.53
C PHE A 197 0.56 2.75 -9.64
N ILE A 198 0.73 2.50 -8.33
CA ILE A 198 -0.41 2.33 -7.42
C ILE A 198 -1.16 3.64 -7.19
N PHE A 199 -0.47 4.79 -7.15
CA PHE A 199 -1.09 6.12 -7.07
C PHE A 199 -2.08 6.35 -8.22
N ARG A 200 -1.67 5.98 -9.44
CA ARG A 200 -2.52 6.06 -10.64
C ARG A 200 -3.65 5.05 -10.60
N LEU A 201 -3.39 3.83 -10.15
CA LEU A 201 -4.41 2.81 -10.02
C LEU A 201 -5.49 3.21 -9.00
N ASP A 202 -5.09 3.80 -7.87
CA ASP A 202 -5.99 4.31 -6.85
C ASP A 202 -6.86 5.45 -7.37
N TRP A 203 -6.27 6.38 -8.14
CA TRP A 203 -7.04 7.39 -8.85
C TRP A 203 -8.12 6.76 -9.75
N ALA A 204 -7.77 5.75 -10.56
CA ALA A 204 -8.72 5.10 -11.46
C ALA A 204 -9.84 4.38 -10.69
N CYS A 205 -9.52 3.78 -9.54
CA CYS A 205 -10.52 3.18 -8.66
C CYS A 205 -11.46 4.25 -8.05
N THR A 206 -10.91 5.39 -7.64
CA THR A 206 -11.68 6.51 -7.10
C THR A 206 -12.58 7.15 -8.15
N ASP A 207 -12.07 7.40 -9.36
CA ASP A 207 -12.84 7.93 -10.49
C ASP A 207 -14.02 7.02 -10.84
N ALA A 208 -13.77 5.71 -11.02
CA ALA A 208 -14.83 4.74 -11.26
C ALA A 208 -15.89 4.73 -10.15
N ARG A 209 -15.46 4.81 -8.88
CA ARG A 209 -16.38 4.87 -7.73
C ARG A 209 -17.24 6.13 -7.72
N LEU A 210 -16.68 7.29 -8.06
CA LEU A 210 -17.43 8.56 -8.15
C LEU A 210 -18.53 8.50 -9.22
N ASP A 211 -18.25 7.82 -10.32
CA ASP A 211 -19.20 7.58 -11.42
C ASP A 211 -20.09 6.33 -11.24
N GLN A 212 -20.00 5.66 -10.07
CA GLN A 212 -20.76 4.44 -9.76
C GLN A 212 -20.50 3.30 -10.76
N LEU A 213 -19.30 3.26 -11.34
CA LEU A 213 -18.81 2.22 -12.22
C LEU A 213 -18.07 1.14 -11.41
N PRO A 214 -17.96 -0.10 -11.93
CA PRO A 214 -17.13 -1.12 -11.31
C PRO A 214 -15.65 -0.70 -11.32
N ALA A 215 -14.90 -1.15 -10.32
CA ALA A 215 -13.46 -0.95 -10.26
C ALA A 215 -12.78 -1.48 -11.54
N PRO A 216 -11.76 -0.77 -12.05
CA PRO A 216 -11.11 -1.11 -13.31
C PRO A 216 -10.44 -2.48 -13.23
N ASN A 217 -10.56 -3.27 -14.31
CA ASN A 217 -9.91 -4.58 -14.45
C ASN A 217 -10.10 -5.53 -13.24
N HIS A 218 -11.26 -5.49 -12.57
CA HIS A 218 -11.57 -6.30 -11.39
C HIS A 218 -10.70 -6.03 -10.15
N MET A 219 -10.00 -4.90 -10.10
CA MET A 219 -9.20 -4.52 -8.94
C MET A 219 -10.10 -4.32 -7.71
N ASP A 220 -9.54 -4.57 -6.52
CA ASP A 220 -10.16 -4.28 -5.24
C ASP A 220 -9.70 -2.90 -4.75
N PRO A 221 -10.59 -1.89 -4.73
CA PRO A 221 -10.22 -0.53 -4.32
C PRO A 221 -9.69 -0.44 -2.89
N GLU A 222 -10.14 -1.31 -1.98
CA GLU A 222 -9.68 -1.28 -0.59
C GLU A 222 -8.23 -1.80 -0.50
N VAL A 223 -7.90 -2.86 -1.24
CA VAL A 223 -6.53 -3.36 -1.37
C VAL A 223 -5.61 -2.32 -2.01
N VAL A 224 -6.06 -1.68 -3.10
CA VAL A 224 -5.29 -0.64 -3.79
C VAL A 224 -4.96 0.51 -2.86
N MET A 225 -5.94 0.99 -2.09
CA MET A 225 -5.76 2.08 -1.13
C MET A 225 -4.78 1.72 0.00
N GLU A 226 -4.87 0.52 0.60
CA GLU A 226 -3.94 0.10 1.66
C GLU A 226 -2.51 -0.03 1.13
N ARG A 227 -2.33 -0.55 -0.10
CA ARG A 227 -1.01 -0.60 -0.74
C ARG A 227 -0.47 0.78 -1.09
N HIS A 228 -1.33 1.69 -1.54
CA HIS A 228 -0.97 3.09 -1.80
C HIS A 228 -0.47 3.77 -0.52
N LYS A 229 -1.21 3.66 0.58
CA LYS A 229 -0.78 4.16 1.90
C LYS A 229 0.59 3.62 2.28
N SER A 230 0.76 2.31 2.22
CA SER A 230 2.02 1.66 2.59
C SER A 230 3.21 2.15 1.77
N ILE A 231 3.09 2.15 0.45
CA ILE A 231 4.23 2.52 -0.38
C ILE A 231 4.55 4.01 -0.26
N PHE A 232 3.55 4.90 -0.11
CA PHE A 232 3.80 6.32 0.11
C PHE A 232 4.53 6.60 1.43
N TRP A 233 4.23 5.83 2.48
CA TRP A 233 5.00 5.89 3.72
C TRP A 233 6.43 5.37 3.55
N ILE A 234 6.60 4.24 2.86
CA ILE A 234 7.92 3.64 2.60
C ILE A 234 8.81 4.56 1.75
N THR A 235 8.25 5.19 0.72
CA THR A 235 8.99 6.09 -0.17
C THR A 235 9.11 7.50 0.39
N GLY A 236 8.24 7.91 1.33
CA GLY A 236 8.19 9.28 1.83
C GLY A 236 7.48 10.26 0.87
N CYS A 237 6.76 9.77 -0.13
CA CYS A 237 6.01 10.59 -1.09
C CYS A 237 4.79 11.30 -0.47
N SER A 238 4.31 10.85 0.69
CA SER A 238 3.28 11.57 1.44
C SER A 238 3.82 12.83 2.13
N HIS A 239 5.14 12.99 2.23
CA HIS A 239 5.82 13.97 3.09
C HIS A 239 5.48 13.90 4.58
N GLU A 240 4.80 12.82 5.00
CA GLU A 240 4.39 12.56 6.37
C GLU A 240 5.12 11.32 6.89
N SER A 241 5.85 11.47 7.99
CA SER A 241 6.55 10.35 8.64
C SER A 241 5.64 9.58 9.59
N ASP A 242 4.54 10.19 10.04
CA ASP A 242 3.54 9.53 10.87
C ASP A 242 2.64 8.63 10.03
N TRP A 243 2.56 7.35 10.42
CA TRP A 243 1.75 6.32 9.79
C TRP A 243 0.25 6.68 9.74
N ASP A 244 -0.24 7.43 10.73
CA ASP A 244 -1.64 7.83 10.81
C ASP A 244 -1.97 9.04 9.93
N LEU A 245 -0.96 9.75 9.42
CA LEU A 245 -1.11 10.99 8.65
C LEU A 245 -0.78 10.85 7.16
N VAL A 246 -0.40 9.65 6.71
CA VAL A 246 -0.12 9.37 5.29
C VAL A 246 -1.31 9.78 4.43
N ASP A 247 -1.10 10.77 3.57
CA ASP A 247 -2.10 11.21 2.61
C ASP A 247 -2.13 10.26 1.41
N VAL A 248 -3.33 9.78 1.10
CA VAL A 248 -3.63 8.92 -0.06
C VAL A 248 -4.64 9.59 -0.99
N SER A 249 -4.81 10.90 -0.88
CA SER A 249 -5.68 11.64 -1.79
C SER A 249 -5.16 11.57 -3.23
N THR A 250 -6.08 11.29 -4.16
CA THR A 250 -5.83 11.19 -5.60
C THR A 250 -6.76 12.09 -6.39
#